data_AF-A0A929GGX5-F1
#
_entry.id   AF-A0A929GGX5-F1
#
_cell.length_a   1.000
_cell.length_b   1.000
_cell.length_c   1.000
_cell.angle_alpha   90.00
_cell.angle_beta   90.00
_cell.angle_gamma   90.00
#
_symmetry.space_group_name_H-M   'P 1'
#
loop_
_entity.id
_entity.type
_entity.pdbx_description
1 polymer ?
#
loop_
_entity_poly.entity_id
_entity_poly.type
_entity_poly.pdbx_seq_one_letter_code
_entity_poly.pdbx_strand_id
1 'polypeptide(L)'
;MKLFYNKTRKMWMFLAGMSALILFSCSGEARYDRSTGRTNEILIVTNTKAQWEGGIGFVVRNCFAQPLAGLPQPEPMFHLFNVANKDFNKVFKAQHNILIIDINSSFTEPLVETRSDHWSKPQRVI
;
A
#
# COMPACT_ATOMS: atom_id res chain seq x y z
N MET A 1 50.10 32.80 28.74
CA MET A 1 49.91 31.60 27.87
C MET A 1 48.72 30.70 28.26
N LYS A 2 48.46 30.41 29.56
CA LYS A 2 47.34 29.54 30.01
C LYS A 2 45.92 30.05 29.70
N LEU A 3 45.72 31.39 29.64
CA LEU A 3 44.42 32.01 29.33
C LEU A 3 43.96 31.78 27.88
N PHE A 4 44.89 31.75 26.92
CA PHE A 4 44.55 31.53 25.50
C PHE A 4 44.18 30.06 25.24
N TYR A 5 44.87 29.14 25.90
CA TYR A 5 44.60 27.69 25.85
C TYR A 5 43.21 27.30 26.41
N ASN A 6 42.78 27.93 27.51
CA ASN A 6 41.44 27.70 28.06
C ASN A 6 40.33 28.28 27.16
N LYS A 7 40.61 29.35 26.40
CA LYS A 7 39.66 29.94 25.45
C LYS A 7 39.46 29.04 24.22
N THR A 8 40.56 28.50 23.66
CA THR A 8 40.49 27.55 22.54
C THR A 8 39.89 26.21 22.94
N ARG A 9 40.18 25.70 24.15
CA ARG A 9 39.56 24.47 24.68
C ARG A 9 38.05 24.62 24.92
N LYS A 10 37.59 25.77 25.45
CA LYS A 10 36.15 26.07 25.59
C LYS A 10 35.44 26.19 24.24
N MET A 11 36.11 26.80 23.25
CA MET A 11 35.60 26.89 21.88
C MET A 11 35.44 25.50 21.24
N TRP A 12 36.42 24.61 21.42
CA TRP A 12 36.36 23.23 20.93
C TRP A 12 35.28 22.40 21.62
N MET A 13 35.07 22.56 22.93
CA MET A 13 33.97 21.89 23.63
C MET A 13 32.59 22.35 23.14
N PHE A 14 32.44 23.64 22.79
CA PHE A 14 31.20 24.17 22.21
C PHE A 14 30.94 23.65 20.79
N LEU A 15 31.97 23.61 19.94
CA LEU A 15 31.90 23.04 18.60
C LEU A 15 31.59 21.54 18.61
N ALA A 16 32.18 20.78 19.54
CA ALA A 16 31.88 19.36 19.73
C ALA A 16 30.43 19.13 20.19
N GLY A 17 29.93 19.97 21.11
CA GLY A 17 28.53 19.91 21.57
C GLY A 17 27.53 20.23 20.47
N MET A 18 27.83 21.21 19.61
CA MET A 18 26.96 21.58 18.48
C MET A 18 26.95 20.53 17.36
N SER A 19 28.08 19.85 17.13
CA SER A 19 28.18 18.73 16.19
C SER A 19 27.37 17.50 16.66
N ALA A 20 27.34 17.24 17.97
CA ALA A 20 26.57 16.12 18.53
C ALA A 20 25.05 16.23 18.32
N LEU A 21 24.51 17.45 18.17
CA LEU A 21 23.09 17.67 17.90
C LEU A 21 22.66 17.23 16.49
N ILE A 22 23.59 17.10 15.54
CA ILE A 22 23.31 16.71 14.16
C ILE A 22 23.01 15.20 14.05
N LEU A 23 23.45 14.40 15.02
CA LEU A 23 23.31 12.95 14.98
C LEU A 23 21.90 12.43 15.32
N PHE A 24 21.01 13.28 15.84
CA PHE A 24 19.63 12.88 16.21
C PHE A 24 18.59 13.12 15.10
N SER A 25 18.99 13.60 13.92
CA SER A 25 18.04 14.05 12.89
C SER A 25 17.52 12.93 11.96
N CYS A 26 17.99 11.70 12.07
CA CYS A 26 17.60 10.63 11.14
C CYS A 26 16.32 9.92 11.63
N SER A 27 15.15 10.35 11.13
CA SER A 27 13.91 9.58 11.24
C SER A 27 13.92 8.46 10.20
N GLY A 28 14.13 7.22 10.63
CA GLY A 28 14.09 6.04 9.76
C GLY A 28 12.66 5.73 9.33
N GLU A 29 12.13 6.43 8.33
CA GLU A 29 10.87 6.04 7.72
C GLU A 29 11.07 4.83 6.80
N ALA A 30 10.17 3.86 6.89
CA ALA A 30 10.14 2.74 5.96
C ALA A 30 9.93 3.26 4.53
N ARG A 31 10.86 2.94 3.64
CA ARG A 31 10.82 3.35 2.24
C ARG A 31 9.94 2.38 1.46
N TYR A 32 8.75 2.83 1.05
CA TYR A 32 7.84 2.03 0.25
C TYR A 32 8.05 2.30 -1.23
N ASP A 33 7.92 1.26 -2.05
CA ASP A 33 7.84 1.42 -3.51
C ASP A 33 6.56 2.19 -3.86
N ARG A 34 6.61 2.97 -4.94
CA ARG A 34 5.42 3.67 -5.45
C ARG A 34 4.42 2.65 -5.99
N SER A 35 3.15 2.82 -5.64
CA SER A 35 2.09 1.97 -6.20
C SER A 35 1.88 2.22 -7.70
N THR A 36 1.25 1.23 -8.34
CA THR A 36 1.01 1.12 -9.78
C THR A 36 -0.46 0.81 -10.03
N GLY A 37 -0.89 0.86 -11.30
CA GLY A 37 -2.27 0.62 -11.70
C GLY A 37 -2.88 1.83 -12.39
N ARG A 38 -4.02 1.66 -13.05
CA ARG A 38 -4.77 2.79 -13.62
C ARG A 38 -5.69 3.40 -12.56
N THR A 39 -6.08 4.65 -12.77
CA THR A 39 -7.19 5.24 -12.01
C THR A 39 -8.46 4.44 -12.28
N ASN A 40 -9.33 4.30 -11.27
CA ASN A 40 -10.57 3.52 -11.33
C ASN A 40 -10.39 2.04 -11.67
N GLU A 41 -9.25 1.46 -11.30
CA GLU A 41 -8.98 0.04 -11.45
C GLU A 41 -8.94 -0.65 -10.08
N ILE A 42 -9.48 -1.87 -9.98
CA ILE A 42 -9.41 -2.71 -8.79
C ILE A 42 -8.89 -4.09 -9.18
N LEU A 43 -7.78 -4.49 -8.55
CA LEU A 43 -7.28 -5.86 -8.64
C LEU A 43 -8.09 -6.76 -7.71
N ILE A 44 -8.72 -7.80 -8.26
CA ILE A 44 -9.44 -8.81 -7.49
C ILE A 44 -8.58 -10.06 -7.35
N VAL A 45 -8.25 -10.46 -6.13
CA VAL A 45 -7.53 -11.69 -5.86
C VAL A 45 -8.50 -12.74 -5.33
N THR A 46 -8.59 -13.90 -5.98
CA THR A 46 -9.44 -15.03 -5.55
C THR A 46 -8.58 -16.29 -5.34
N ASN A 47 -9.03 -17.27 -4.55
CA ASN A 47 -8.26 -18.52 -4.39
C ASN A 47 -8.05 -19.23 -5.74
N THR A 48 -9.08 -19.26 -6.58
CA THR A 48 -9.03 -19.92 -7.89
C THR A 48 -9.67 -19.08 -8.99
N LYS A 49 -9.33 -19.38 -10.25
CA LYS A 49 -9.97 -18.75 -11.42
C LYS A 49 -11.46 -19.11 -11.54
N ALA A 50 -11.83 -20.34 -11.16
CA ALA A 50 -13.22 -20.79 -11.18
C ALA A 50 -14.12 -19.96 -10.25
N GLN A 51 -13.62 -19.52 -9.10
CA GLN A 51 -14.35 -18.60 -8.22
C GLN A 51 -14.65 -17.26 -8.90
N TRP A 52 -13.68 -16.73 -9.66
CA TRP A 52 -13.85 -15.48 -10.41
C TRP A 52 -14.83 -15.63 -11.59
N GLU A 53 -14.78 -16.74 -12.29
CA GLU A 53 -15.71 -17.02 -13.39
C GLU A 53 -17.12 -17.36 -12.88
N GLY A 54 -17.22 -17.87 -11.65
CA GLY A 54 -18.48 -18.25 -10.99
C GLY A 54 -19.18 -17.12 -10.23
N GLY A 55 -19.96 -17.53 -9.23
CA GLY A 55 -20.89 -16.64 -8.50
C GLY A 55 -20.20 -15.49 -7.75
N ILE A 56 -19.00 -15.70 -7.22
CA ILE A 56 -18.26 -14.67 -6.49
C ILE A 56 -17.91 -13.52 -7.44
N GLY A 57 -17.27 -13.83 -8.58
CA GLY A 57 -16.93 -12.79 -9.53
C GLY A 57 -18.14 -12.15 -10.19
N PHE A 58 -19.28 -12.86 -10.31
CA PHE A 58 -20.55 -12.24 -10.73
C PHE A 58 -21.02 -11.18 -9.74
N VAL A 59 -21.03 -11.48 -8.43
CA VAL A 59 -21.42 -10.51 -7.40
C VAL A 59 -20.48 -9.31 -7.40
N VAL A 60 -19.16 -9.54 -7.45
CA VAL A 60 -18.16 -8.45 -7.49
C VAL A 60 -18.36 -7.55 -8.71
N ARG A 61 -18.54 -8.13 -9.91
CA ARG A 61 -18.82 -7.36 -11.14
C ARG A 61 -20.14 -6.58 -11.03
N ASN A 62 -21.17 -7.18 -10.46
CA ASN A 62 -22.46 -6.52 -10.27
C ASN A 62 -22.43 -5.40 -9.24
N CYS A 63 -21.46 -5.35 -8.33
CA CYS A 63 -21.32 -4.24 -7.38
C CYS A 63 -20.39 -3.15 -7.91
N PHE A 64 -19.22 -3.53 -8.44
CA PHE A 64 -18.15 -2.57 -8.76
C PHE A 64 -18.02 -2.22 -10.24
N ALA A 65 -18.52 -3.05 -11.16
CA ALA A 65 -18.46 -2.80 -12.60
C ALA A 65 -19.81 -2.35 -13.18
N GLN A 66 -20.72 -1.84 -12.34
CA GLN A 66 -21.99 -1.28 -12.79
C GLN A 66 -21.75 -0.03 -13.66
N PRO A 67 -22.58 0.23 -14.67
CA PRO A 67 -22.50 1.46 -15.44
C PRO A 67 -22.68 2.70 -14.55
N LEU A 68 -21.90 3.76 -14.80
CA LEU A 68 -22.07 5.01 -14.10
C LEU A 68 -23.38 5.69 -14.54
N ALA A 69 -24.27 5.93 -13.58
CA ALA A 69 -25.56 6.56 -13.84
C ALA A 69 -25.37 7.98 -14.38
N GLY A 70 -26.12 8.34 -15.42
CA GLY A 70 -26.15 9.68 -16.00
C GLY A 70 -25.18 9.92 -17.16
N LEU A 71 -24.32 8.95 -17.51
CA LEU A 71 -23.52 9.03 -18.72
C LEU A 71 -24.32 8.53 -19.95
N PRO A 72 -24.23 9.22 -21.11
CA PRO A 72 -24.87 8.76 -22.35
C PRO A 72 -24.19 7.49 -22.90
N GLN A 73 -22.91 7.29 -22.57
CA GLN A 73 -22.15 6.11 -22.92
C GLN A 73 -21.99 5.21 -21.68
N PRO A 74 -22.28 3.90 -21.78
CA PRO A 74 -22.12 3.00 -20.65
C PRO A 74 -20.64 2.77 -20.35
N GLU A 75 -20.18 3.33 -19.23
CA GLU A 75 -18.83 3.11 -18.69
C GLU A 75 -18.93 2.46 -17.31
N PRO A 76 -18.14 1.40 -17.02
CA PRO A 76 -18.16 0.76 -15.71
C PRO A 76 -17.59 1.71 -14.64
N MET A 77 -18.15 1.66 -13.44
CA MET A 77 -17.69 2.45 -12.29
C MET A 77 -16.22 2.14 -11.96
N PHE A 78 -15.83 0.86 -12.02
CA PHE A 78 -14.44 0.42 -11.92
C PHE A 78 -14.11 -0.61 -13.00
N HIS A 79 -12.87 -0.53 -13.51
CA HIS A 79 -12.26 -1.60 -14.28
C HIS A 79 -11.74 -2.68 -13.33
N LEU A 80 -12.25 -3.89 -13.49
CA LEU A 80 -11.88 -5.03 -12.67
C LEU A 80 -10.99 -5.98 -13.45
N PHE A 81 -9.90 -6.41 -12.84
CA PHE A 81 -9.10 -7.51 -13.36
C PHE A 81 -8.79 -8.48 -12.23
N ASN A 82 -8.71 -9.77 -12.55
CA ASN A 82 -8.58 -10.83 -11.56
C ASN A 82 -7.27 -11.59 -11.71
N VAL A 83 -6.72 -11.98 -10.57
CA VAL A 83 -5.56 -12.86 -10.46
C VAL A 83 -5.88 -13.93 -9.42
N ALA A 84 -5.55 -15.19 -9.72
CA ALA A 84 -5.65 -16.24 -8.72
C ALA A 84 -4.54 -16.07 -7.66
N ASN A 85 -4.79 -16.42 -6.41
CA ASN A 85 -3.85 -16.23 -5.31
C ASN A 85 -2.47 -16.86 -5.59
N LYS A 86 -2.46 -18.01 -6.29
CA LYS A 86 -1.22 -18.66 -6.75
C LYS A 86 -0.33 -17.81 -7.67
N ASP A 87 -0.93 -16.87 -8.41
CA ASP A 87 -0.27 -16.01 -9.40
C ASP A 87 -0.05 -14.59 -8.85
N PHE A 88 -0.43 -14.32 -7.60
CA PHE A 88 -0.36 -13.00 -6.96
C PHE A 88 1.07 -12.62 -6.54
N ASN A 89 1.85 -12.19 -7.54
CA ASN A 89 3.27 -11.87 -7.43
C ASN A 89 3.56 -10.40 -7.05
N LYS A 90 4.86 -10.01 -7.03
CA LYS A 90 5.31 -8.66 -6.68
C LYS A 90 4.69 -7.55 -7.55
N VAL A 91 4.47 -7.80 -8.84
CA VAL A 91 3.90 -6.80 -9.77
C VAL A 91 2.45 -6.50 -9.38
N PHE A 92 1.67 -7.53 -9.08
CA PHE A 92 0.29 -7.36 -8.64
C PHE A 92 0.18 -6.75 -7.23
N LYS A 93 1.11 -7.08 -6.33
CA LYS A 93 1.20 -6.46 -5.00
C LYS A 93 1.51 -4.97 -5.05
N ALA A 94 2.07 -4.47 -6.15
CA ALA A 94 2.32 -3.04 -6.32
C ALA A 94 1.06 -2.25 -6.71
N GLN A 95 -0.09 -2.89 -6.95
CA GLN A 95 -1.32 -2.20 -7.36
C GLN A 95 -1.91 -1.35 -6.22
N HIS A 96 -2.40 -0.14 -6.51
CA HIS A 96 -2.93 0.76 -5.46
C HIS A 96 -4.29 0.36 -4.88
N ASN A 97 -5.12 -0.40 -5.60
CA ASN A 97 -6.41 -0.87 -5.11
C ASN A 97 -6.50 -2.39 -5.27
N ILE A 98 -6.55 -3.11 -4.16
CA ILE A 98 -6.58 -4.58 -4.14
C ILE A 98 -7.72 -5.04 -3.24
N LEU A 99 -8.57 -5.93 -3.76
CA LEU A 99 -9.59 -6.66 -3.01
C LEU A 99 -9.21 -8.14 -2.99
N ILE A 100 -8.91 -8.70 -1.82
CA ILE A 100 -8.53 -10.09 -1.64
C ILE A 100 -9.71 -10.87 -1.05
N ILE A 101 -10.18 -11.86 -1.80
CA ILE A 101 -11.27 -12.74 -1.42
C ILE A 101 -10.66 -14.12 -1.15
N ASP A 102 -10.53 -14.45 0.13
CA ASP A 102 -10.05 -15.75 0.59
C ASP A 102 -11.19 -16.54 1.21
N ILE A 103 -11.56 -17.64 0.58
CA ILE A 103 -12.56 -18.58 1.08
C ILE A 103 -11.84 -19.87 1.46
N ASN A 104 -11.75 -20.08 2.77
CA ASN A 104 -11.09 -21.23 3.36
C ASN A 104 -11.95 -21.79 4.50
N SER A 105 -12.00 -23.12 4.62
CA SER A 105 -12.71 -23.82 5.70
C SER A 105 -12.14 -23.53 7.09
N SER A 106 -10.94 -22.95 7.18
CA SER A 106 -10.33 -22.52 8.44
C SER A 106 -11.03 -21.30 9.05
N PHE A 107 -11.77 -20.51 8.27
CA PHE A 107 -12.52 -19.36 8.78
C PHE A 107 -13.86 -19.82 9.35
N THR A 108 -14.09 -19.52 10.63
CA THR A 108 -15.35 -19.86 11.32
C THR A 108 -16.45 -18.83 11.07
N GLU A 109 -16.08 -17.58 10.78
CA GLU A 109 -16.98 -16.45 10.57
C GLU A 109 -16.44 -15.53 9.46
N PRO A 110 -17.32 -14.75 8.78
CA PRO A 110 -16.88 -13.78 7.79
C PRO A 110 -16.09 -12.65 8.45
N LEU A 111 -14.85 -12.44 8.01
CA LEU A 111 -13.97 -11.38 8.47
C LEU A 111 -13.65 -10.43 7.31
N VAL A 112 -13.62 -9.13 7.61
CA VAL A 112 -13.13 -8.10 6.67
C VAL A 112 -11.97 -7.38 7.35
N GLU A 113 -10.82 -7.42 6.69
CA GLU A 113 -9.65 -6.66 7.11
C GLU A 113 -9.42 -5.49 6.15
N THR A 114 -8.69 -4.48 6.61
CA THR A 114 -8.25 -3.42 5.71
C THR A 114 -6.85 -3.01 6.12
N ARG A 115 -5.99 -2.82 5.11
CA ARG A 115 -4.61 -2.37 5.27
C ARG A 115 -4.37 -1.19 4.35
N SER A 116 -3.61 -0.22 4.85
CA SER A 116 -3.12 0.90 4.06
C SER A 116 -1.62 0.75 3.90
N ASP A 117 -1.12 1.05 2.70
CA ASP A 117 0.30 1.07 2.38
C ASP A 117 1.04 -0.23 2.76
N HIS A 118 0.46 -1.38 2.44
CA HIS A 118 0.97 -2.67 2.88
C HIS A 118 2.25 -3.08 2.12
N TRP A 119 2.26 -2.92 0.79
CA TRP A 119 3.42 -3.19 -0.08
C TRP A 119 3.93 -1.95 -0.79
N SER A 120 3.06 -0.97 -1.07
CA SER A 120 3.40 0.22 -1.87
C SER A 120 2.61 1.44 -1.40
N LYS A 121 3.03 2.65 -1.81
CA LYS A 121 2.38 3.92 -1.44
C LYS A 121 1.95 4.75 -2.66
N PRO A 122 0.74 5.33 -2.69
CA PRO A 122 -0.40 5.07 -1.80
C PRO A 122 -1.11 3.76 -2.17
N GLN A 123 -1.56 2.97 -1.18
CA GLN A 123 -2.25 1.71 -1.44
C GLN A 123 -3.38 1.44 -0.44
N ARG A 124 -4.46 0.85 -0.95
CA ARG A 124 -5.56 0.27 -0.18
C ARG A 124 -5.68 -1.21 -0.52
N VAL A 125 -5.55 -2.05 0.52
CA VAL A 125 -5.83 -3.50 0.45
C VAL A 125 -7.01 -3.78 1.35
N ILE A 126 -8.04 -4.42 0.81
CA ILE A 126 -9.24 -4.87 1.51
C ILE A 126 -9.29 -6.39 1.39
#